data_AF-A0A560FVQ0-F1
#
_entry.id   AF-A0A560FVQ0-F1
#
_cell.length_a   1.000
_cell.length_b   1.000
_cell.length_c   1.000
_cell.angle_alpha   90.00
_cell.angle_beta   90.00
_cell.angle_gamma   90.00
#
_symmetry.space_group_name_H-M   'P 1'
#
loop_
_entity.id
_entity.type
_entity.pdbx_description
1 polymer ?
#
loop_
_entity_poly.entity_id
_entity_poly.type
_entity_poly.pdbx_seq_one_letter_code
_entity_poly.pdbx_strand_id
1 'polypeptide(L)'
;MARPKRDGIAEVAQLLREVLADDRLPEEARTRLSTAYEILAAKVTGAMSKDEFVALRKSLGRTQEDLAQDLGKRVRQIARYESGEVPIPVLVAQMLKELADKK
;
A
#
# COMPACT_ATOMS: atom_id res chain seq x y z
N MET A 1 9.96 -6.68 -22.95
CA MET A 1 10.08 -5.69 -21.85
C MET A 1 8.77 -5.69 -21.08
N ALA A 2 8.78 -6.01 -19.78
CA ALA A 2 7.56 -5.98 -18.96
C ALA A 2 7.17 -4.52 -18.68
N ARG A 3 5.94 -4.11 -19.04
CA ARG A 3 5.40 -2.81 -18.61
C ARG A 3 5.35 -2.81 -17.07
N PRO A 4 5.88 -1.78 -16.38
CA PRO A 4 5.68 -1.68 -14.94
C PRO A 4 4.18 -1.61 -14.68
N LYS A 5 3.64 -2.53 -13.87
CA LYS A 5 2.26 -2.46 -13.39
C LYS A 5 2.17 -1.20 -12.53
N ARG A 6 1.67 -0.12 -13.12
CA ARG A 6 1.40 1.14 -12.42
C ARG A 6 0.29 0.86 -11.42
N ASP A 7 0.55 1.16 -10.15
CA ASP A 7 -0.48 1.13 -9.12
C ASP A 7 -1.46 2.27 -9.41
N GLY A 8 -2.56 1.93 -10.09
CA GLY A 8 -3.53 2.91 -10.58
C GLY A 8 -4.15 3.74 -9.45
N ILE A 9 -4.19 3.23 -8.21
CA ILE A 9 -4.73 3.98 -7.07
C ILE A 9 -3.72 5.04 -6.62
N ALA A 10 -2.43 4.69 -6.58
CA ALA A 10 -1.37 5.64 -6.26
C ALA A 10 -1.23 6.74 -7.33
N GLU A 11 -1.35 6.38 -8.62
CA GLU A 11 -1.31 7.33 -9.73
C GLU A 11 -2.50 8.30 -9.68
N VAL A 12 -3.70 7.81 -9.36
CA VAL A 12 -4.90 8.65 -9.17
C VAL A 12 -4.76 9.56 -7.94
N ALA A 13 -4.20 9.08 -6.83
CA ALA A 13 -3.95 9.91 -5.66
C ALA A 13 -2.96 11.05 -5.97
N GLN A 14 -1.89 10.76 -6.72
CA GLN A 14 -0.92 11.76 -7.15
C GLN A 14 -1.54 12.82 -8.07
N LEU A 15 -2.34 12.40 -9.06
CA LEU A 15 -3.06 13.31 -9.95
C LEU A 15 -4.04 14.21 -9.18
N LEU A 16 -4.77 13.67 -8.20
CA LEU A 16 -5.67 14.47 -7.36
C LEU A 16 -4.90 15.49 -6.52
N ARG A 17 -3.72 15.14 -6.02
CA ARG A 17 -2.85 16.06 -5.27
C ARG A 17 -2.39 17.24 -6.15
N GLU A 18 -2.02 16.97 -7.39
CA GLU A 18 -1.62 18.00 -8.37
C GLU A 18 -2.79 18.92 -8.71
N VAL A 19 -3.99 18.37 -8.89
CA VAL A 19 -5.20 19.17 -9.14
C VAL A 19 -5.57 20.04 -7.94
N LEU A 20 -5.44 19.52 -6.71
CA LEU A 20 -5.72 20.30 -5.49
C LEU A 20 -4.74 21.46 -5.28
N ALA A 21 -3.53 21.37 -5.84
CA ALA A 21 -2.51 22.41 -5.81
C ALA A 21 -2.74 23.54 -6.85
N ASP A 22 -3.72 23.42 -7.75
CA ASP A 22 -4.09 24.51 -8.66
C ASP A 22 -4.95 25.55 -7.92
N ASP A 23 -4.43 26.77 -7.77
CA ASP A 23 -5.11 27.87 -7.07
C ASP A 23 -6.30 28.45 -7.85
N ARG A 24 -6.50 28.04 -9.10
CA ARG A 24 -7.68 28.43 -9.92
C ARG A 24 -8.87 27.49 -9.72
N LEU A 25 -8.73 26.46 -8.89
CA LEU A 25 -9.77 25.49 -8.63
C LEU A 25 -10.91 26.14 -7.83
N PRO A 26 -12.18 26.09 -8.29
CA PRO A 26 -13.30 26.61 -7.52
C PRO A 26 -13.41 25.93 -6.15
N GLU A 27 -13.69 26.68 -5.08
CA GLU A 27 -13.71 26.16 -3.70
C GLU A 27 -14.64 24.96 -3.50
N GLU A 28 -15.79 24.96 -4.19
CA GLU A 28 -16.72 23.83 -4.15
C GLU A 28 -16.12 22.55 -4.77
N ALA A 29 -15.36 22.71 -5.87
CA ALA A 29 -14.64 21.60 -6.50
C ALA A 29 -13.44 21.16 -5.64
N ARG A 30 -12.70 22.10 -5.06
CA ARG A 30 -11.59 21.84 -4.14
C ARG A 30 -12.05 21.01 -2.94
N THR A 31 -13.16 21.39 -2.31
CA THR A 31 -13.74 20.67 -1.18
C THR A 31 -14.09 19.22 -1.55
N ARG A 32 -14.84 19.03 -2.65
CA ARG A 32 -15.24 17.68 -3.11
C ARG A 32 -14.04 16.80 -3.47
N LEU A 33 -13.03 17.38 -4.13
CA LEU A 33 -11.81 16.67 -4.52
C LEU A 33 -10.91 16.38 -3.32
N SER A 34 -10.86 17.25 -2.31
CA SER A 34 -10.14 17.00 -1.05
C SER A 34 -10.74 15.81 -0.33
N THR A 35 -12.08 15.74 -0.22
CA THR A 35 -12.75 14.59 0.39
C THR A 35 -12.49 13.30 -0.39
N ALA A 36 -12.55 13.34 -1.73
CA ALA A 36 -12.24 12.18 -2.56
C ALA A 36 -10.77 11.73 -2.40
N TYR A 37 -9.85 12.69 -2.35
CA TYR A 37 -8.44 12.44 -2.07
C TYR A 37 -8.24 11.87 -0.68
N GLU A 38 -8.90 12.36 0.37
CA GLU A 38 -8.81 11.80 1.73
C GLU A 38 -9.34 10.37 1.81
N ILE A 39 -10.44 10.03 1.13
CA ILE A 39 -10.98 8.67 1.08
C ILE A 39 -10.00 7.73 0.34
N LEU A 40 -9.45 8.18 -0.78
CA LEU A 40 -8.46 7.42 -1.55
C LEU A 40 -7.15 7.30 -0.79
N ALA A 41 -6.68 8.40 -0.20
CA ALA A 41 -5.51 8.46 0.64
C ALA A 41 -5.70 7.59 1.88
N ALA A 42 -6.87 7.49 2.50
CA ALA A 42 -7.13 6.54 3.59
C ALA A 42 -7.01 5.08 3.12
N LYS A 43 -7.43 4.77 1.89
CA LYS A 43 -7.20 3.46 1.27
C LYS A 43 -5.73 3.20 0.94
N VAL A 44 -4.95 4.25 0.65
CA VAL A 44 -3.51 4.17 0.30
C VAL A 44 -2.58 4.26 1.52
N THR A 45 -2.93 5.04 2.55
CA THR A 45 -2.15 5.25 3.79
C THR A 45 -2.25 4.05 4.74
N GLY A 46 -3.28 3.21 4.59
CA GLY A 46 -3.32 1.88 5.20
C GLY A 46 -2.59 0.79 4.39
N ALA A 47 -2.18 1.09 3.14
CA ALA A 47 -1.52 0.13 2.27
C ALA A 47 -0.01 0.22 2.47
N MET A 48 0.53 -0.71 3.25
CA MET A 48 1.97 -0.95 3.32
C MET A 48 2.51 -1.14 1.90
N SER A 49 3.60 -0.45 1.56
CA SER A 49 4.25 -0.62 0.26
C SER A 49 4.92 -2.00 0.17
N LYS A 50 5.14 -2.51 -1.05
CA LYS A 50 5.86 -3.79 -1.21
C LYS A 50 7.27 -3.73 -0.62
N ASP A 51 7.95 -2.59 -0.73
CA ASP A 51 9.32 -2.42 -0.24
C ASP A 51 9.35 -2.37 1.29
N GLU A 52 8.38 -1.69 1.91
CA GLU A 52 8.16 -1.71 3.37
C GLU A 52 7.83 -3.14 3.86
N PHE A 53 6.97 -3.87 3.15
CA PHE A 53 6.61 -5.25 3.49
C PHE A 53 7.81 -6.19 3.45
N VAL A 54 8.62 -6.11 2.38
CA VAL A 54 9.87 -6.87 2.24
C VAL A 54 10.86 -6.51 3.35
N ALA A 55 11.04 -5.22 3.62
CA ALA A 55 11.98 -4.73 4.63
C ALA A 55 11.59 -5.24 6.03
N LEU A 56 10.30 -5.18 6.38
CA LEU A 56 9.80 -5.59 7.68
C LEU A 56 9.87 -7.12 7.86
N ARG A 57 9.58 -7.91 6.82
CA ARG A 57 9.83 -9.36 6.88
C ARG A 57 11.31 -9.67 7.12
N LYS A 58 12.21 -8.99 6.40
CA LYS A 58 13.65 -9.22 6.52
C LYS A 58 14.18 -8.79 7.88
N SER A 59 13.70 -7.70 8.47
CA SER A 59 14.10 -7.27 9.81
C SER A 59 13.67 -8.27 10.90
N LEU A 60 12.59 -9.02 10.66
CA LEU A 60 12.18 -10.15 11.48
C LEU A 60 13.05 -11.41 11.30
N GLY A 61 13.94 -11.45 10.30
CA GLY A 61 14.75 -12.63 9.97
C GLY A 61 13.96 -13.77 9.33
N ARG A 62 12.76 -13.47 8.80
CA ARG A 62 11.81 -14.46 8.27
C ARG A 62 12.01 -14.67 6.78
N THR A 63 11.93 -15.91 6.32
CA THR A 63 11.75 -16.23 4.88
C THR A 63 10.31 -15.94 4.44
N GLN A 64 10.04 -15.97 3.12
CA GLN A 64 8.65 -15.87 2.63
C GLN A 64 7.79 -17.03 3.11
N GLU A 65 8.39 -18.21 3.35
CA GLU A 65 7.70 -19.39 3.87
C GLU A 65 7.35 -19.21 5.35
N ASP A 66 8.30 -18.75 6.16
CA ASP A 66 8.03 -18.47 7.58
C ASP A 66 6.92 -17.43 7.74
N LEU A 67 6.99 -16.34 6.96
CA LEU A 67 5.98 -15.30 7.03
C LEU A 67 4.61 -15.81 6.56
N ALA A 68 4.58 -16.70 5.57
CA ALA A 68 3.34 -17.32 5.12
C ALA A 68 2.71 -18.15 6.24
N GLN A 69 3.51 -18.90 6.99
CA GLN A 69 3.05 -19.66 8.16
C GLN A 69 2.55 -18.73 9.27
N ASP A 70 3.33 -17.71 9.64
CA ASP A 70 2.97 -16.74 10.69
C ASP A 70 1.64 -16.01 10.38
N LEU A 71 1.35 -15.72 9.11
CA LEU A 71 0.14 -15.01 8.66
C LEU A 71 -1.01 -15.91 8.21
N GLY A 72 -0.86 -17.23 8.25
CA GLY A 72 -1.86 -18.18 7.74
C GLY A 72 -2.17 -17.97 6.25
N LYS A 73 -1.14 -17.70 5.43
CA LYS A 73 -1.23 -17.49 3.98
C LYS A 73 -0.44 -18.54 3.23
N ARG A 74 -0.65 -18.60 1.91
CA ARG A 74 0.21 -19.41 1.02
C ARG A 74 1.46 -18.61 0.66
N VAL A 75 2.61 -19.28 0.52
CA VAL A 75 3.89 -18.65 0.09
C VAL A 75 3.72 -17.84 -1.20
N ARG A 76 2.96 -18.36 -2.17
CA ARG A 76 2.63 -17.63 -3.41
C ARG A 76 1.94 -16.29 -3.16
N GLN A 77 1.10 -16.16 -2.13
CA GLN A 77 0.48 -14.87 -1.81
C GLN A 77 1.50 -13.87 -1.30
N ILE A 78 2.41 -14.29 -0.41
CA ILE A 78 3.52 -13.46 0.07
C ILE A 78 4.38 -12.98 -1.11
N ALA A 79 4.75 -13.88 -2.02
CA ALA A 79 5.52 -13.53 -3.21
C ALA A 79 4.80 -12.51 -4.11
N ARG A 80 3.47 -12.58 -4.25
CA ARG A 80 2.67 -11.62 -5.04
C ARG A 80 2.57 -10.25 -4.38
N TYR A 81 2.55 -10.20 -3.04
CA TYR A 81 2.64 -8.96 -2.28
C TYR A 81 4.02 -8.31 -2.48
N GLU A 82 5.10 -9.08 -2.29
CA GLU A 82 6.48 -8.58 -2.41
C GLU A 82 6.86 -8.17 -3.84
N SER A 83 6.26 -8.79 -4.86
CA SER A 83 6.46 -8.39 -6.25
C SER A 83 5.63 -7.17 -6.66
N GLY A 84 4.64 -6.78 -5.85
CA GLY A 84 3.63 -5.78 -6.20
C GLY A 84 2.66 -6.26 -7.29
N GLU A 85 2.56 -7.57 -7.53
CA GLU A 85 1.59 -8.11 -8.48
C GLU A 85 0.15 -7.90 -8.00
N VAL A 86 -0.05 -7.92 -6.68
CA VAL A 86 -1.30 -7.58 -6.01
C VAL A 86 -1.01 -6.66 -4.83
N PRO A 87 -1.95 -5.74 -4.50
CA PRO A 87 -1.80 -4.88 -3.33
C PRO A 87 -1.80 -5.71 -2.04
N ILE A 88 -1.07 -5.22 -1.03
CA ILE A 88 -1.06 -5.81 0.31
C ILE A 88 -2.35 -5.42 1.03
N PRO A 89 -3.17 -6.39 1.49
CA PRO A 89 -4.35 -6.09 2.28
C PRO A 89 -3.99 -5.41 3.60
N VAL A 90 -4.78 -4.43 4.03
CA VAL A 90 -4.56 -3.68 5.28
C VAL A 90 -4.38 -4.59 6.49
N LEU A 91 -5.23 -5.62 6.63
CA LEU A 91 -5.12 -6.60 7.73
C LEU A 91 -3.79 -7.36 7.70
N VAL A 92 -3.29 -7.71 6.52
CA VAL A 92 -2.01 -8.42 6.36
C VAL A 92 -0.85 -7.50 6.75
N ALA A 93 -0.91 -6.22 6.36
CA ALA A 93 0.05 -5.21 6.78
C ALA A 93 0.05 -5.00 8.31
N GLN A 94 -1.13 -4.92 8.92
CA GLN A 94 -1.29 -4.78 10.38
C GLN A 94 -0.70 -5.97 11.12
N MET A 95 -1.03 -7.21 10.71
CA MET A 95 -0.48 -8.42 11.33
C MET A 95 1.05 -8.48 11.24
N LEU A 96 1.65 -8.07 10.12
CA LEU A 96 3.11 -8.02 9.99
C LEU A 96 3.74 -6.97 10.91
N LYS A 97 3.09 -5.81 11.10
CA LYS A 97 3.54 -4.79 12.08
C LYS A 97 3.47 -5.32 13.50
N GLU A 98 2.37 -5.97 13.88
CA GLU A 98 2.24 -6.59 15.20
C GLU A 98 3.28 -7.69 15.48
N LEU A 99 3.68 -8.45 14.45
CA LEU A 99 4.78 -9.42 14.58
C LEU A 99 6.12 -8.73 14.82
N ALA A 100 6.35 -7.57 14.19
CA ALA A 100 7.56 -6.77 14.39
C ALA A 100 7.63 -6.13 15.78
N ASP A 101 6.50 -5.66 16.31
CA ASP A 101 6.44 -5.01 17.62
C ASP A 101 6.58 -5.99 18.81
N LYS A 102 6.40 -7.30 18.58
CA LYS A 102 6.55 -8.36 19.60
C LYS A 102 7.98 -8.91 19.73
N LYS A 103 8.94 -8.38 18.96
CA LYS A 103 10.33 -8.83 18.93
C LYS A 103 11.18 -8.03 19.93
#